data_AF-A0A9W8MMW2-F1
#
_entry.id   AF-A0A9W8MMW2-F1
#
_cell.length_a   1.000
_cell.length_b   1.000
_cell.length_c   1.000
_cell.angle_alpha   90.00
_cell.angle_beta   90.00
_cell.angle_gamma   90.00
#
_symmetry.space_group_name_H-M   'P 1'
#
loop_
_entity.id
_entity.type
_entity.pdbx_description
1 polymer ?
#
loop_
_entity_poly.entity_id
_entity_poly.type
_entity_poly.pdbx_seq_one_letter_code
_entity_poly.pdbx_strand_id
1 'polypeptide(L)'
;MSIRSSSMSDDNPRPQKRLRLEHESHPEIRPIPPETLLLSLPTLLAHPPTHTNHTRSLFVAQLALRKCLSIPGLDSSAECRSWTELAEVGLRIGLNEPGVESEVERAITKALVIANKHPSLRIYKTQLTHLSSKLALYQNNPRFAQNTLKKHLANTILPSDPPHVQYSAHLAYISCLSTIPNTDDDRHQHSSSSGRLSVLTAIREFHRVATDNGHAQVALLATVLELRELVQAGLWSKVGLQAEGH
;
A
#
# COMPACT_ATOMS: atom_id res chain seq x y z
N MET A 1 -75.68 52.72 0.92
CA MET A 1 -74.45 52.44 0.14
C MET A 1 -73.55 51.56 0.98
N SER A 2 -73.58 50.24 0.76
CA SER A 2 -72.79 49.26 1.52
C SER A 2 -71.70 48.69 0.63
N ILE A 3 -70.45 48.85 1.05
CA ILE A 3 -69.27 48.29 0.38
C ILE A 3 -69.05 46.88 0.93
N ARG A 4 -69.11 45.89 0.03
CA ARG A 4 -68.71 44.50 0.29
C ARG A 4 -67.18 44.41 0.27
N SER A 5 -66.57 44.01 1.38
CA SER A 5 -65.17 43.56 1.44
C SER A 5 -65.09 42.06 1.17
N SER A 6 -64.43 41.68 0.08
CA SER A 6 -64.10 40.32 -0.31
C SER A 6 -63.07 39.70 0.64
N SER A 7 -63.40 38.57 1.28
CA SER A 7 -62.46 37.76 2.06
C SER A 7 -61.59 36.92 1.12
N MET A 8 -60.29 37.18 1.09
CA MET A 8 -59.29 36.26 0.53
C MET A 8 -59.11 35.08 1.49
N SER A 9 -59.41 33.88 1.01
CA SER A 9 -59.12 32.61 1.68
C SER A 9 -57.64 32.27 1.53
N ASP A 10 -56.94 32.19 2.66
CA ASP A 10 -55.52 31.84 2.80
C ASP A 10 -55.38 30.31 2.78
N ASP A 11 -55.19 29.74 1.58
CA ASP A 11 -54.96 28.31 1.34
C ASP A 11 -53.49 27.96 1.59
N ASN A 12 -53.09 27.86 2.86
CA ASN A 12 -51.77 27.35 3.23
C ASN A 12 -51.92 26.09 4.11
N PRO A 13 -51.84 24.87 3.54
CA PRO A 13 -51.96 23.65 4.33
C PRO A 13 -50.76 23.50 5.26
N ARG A 14 -51.01 23.71 6.55
CA ARG A 14 -50.06 23.54 7.64
C ARG A 14 -49.41 22.15 7.55
N PRO A 15 -48.06 22.02 7.55
CA PRO A 15 -47.41 20.73 7.46
C PRO A 15 -47.83 19.85 8.62
N GLN A 16 -48.31 18.63 8.30
CA GLN A 16 -48.80 17.69 9.28
C GLN A 16 -47.70 17.43 10.33
N LYS A 17 -48.10 17.58 11.60
CA LYS A 17 -47.33 17.17 12.78
C LYS A 17 -46.69 15.81 12.49
N ARG A 18 -45.35 15.76 12.49
CA ARG A 18 -44.57 14.51 12.37
C ARG A 18 -45.21 13.44 13.25
N LEU A 19 -45.85 12.47 12.61
CA LEU A 19 -46.22 11.21 13.24
C LEU A 19 -44.93 10.62 13.77
N ARG A 20 -44.86 10.51 15.11
CA ARG A 20 -43.77 9.86 15.82
C ARG A 20 -43.88 8.39 15.42
N LEU A 21 -43.02 7.95 14.51
CA LEU A 21 -42.90 6.55 14.12
C LEU A 21 -42.77 5.76 15.43
N GLU A 22 -43.73 4.85 15.66
CA GLU A 22 -43.64 3.91 16.76
C GLU A 22 -42.35 3.11 16.62
N HIS A 23 -41.76 2.82 17.78
CA HIS A 23 -40.50 2.11 17.98
C HIS A 23 -40.48 0.79 17.20
N GLU A 24 -40.00 0.82 15.94
CA GLU A 24 -39.37 -0.36 15.37
C GLU A 24 -38.18 -0.67 16.27
N SER A 25 -38.19 -1.87 16.86
CA SER A 25 -37.12 -2.39 17.69
C SER A 25 -35.80 -2.34 16.89
N HIS A 26 -35.06 -1.25 17.06
CA HIS A 26 -33.73 -1.11 16.49
C HIS A 26 -32.90 -2.31 16.99
N PRO A 27 -32.23 -3.06 16.10
CA PRO A 27 -31.32 -4.10 16.55
C PRO A 27 -30.31 -3.46 17.49
N GLU A 28 -30.17 -4.01 18.70
CA GLU A 28 -29.20 -3.55 19.70
C GLU A 28 -27.80 -3.52 19.04
N ILE A 29 -27.32 -2.32 18.75
CA ILE A 29 -26.01 -2.13 18.11
C ILE A 29 -24.97 -2.49 19.15
N ARG A 30 -24.38 -3.69 19.02
CA ARG A 30 -23.26 -4.09 19.88
C ARG A 30 -22.09 -3.14 19.65
N PRO A 31 -21.50 -2.55 20.71
CA PRO A 31 -20.36 -1.66 20.56
C PRO A 31 -19.18 -2.44 19.95
N ILE A 32 -18.50 -1.82 18.99
CA ILE A 32 -17.32 -2.40 18.36
C ILE A 32 -16.19 -2.45 19.41
N PRO A 33 -15.49 -3.59 19.57
CA PRO A 33 -14.35 -3.67 20.47
C PRO A 33 -13.31 -2.58 20.16
N PRO A 34 -12.72 -1.93 21.18
CA PRO A 34 -11.81 -0.81 20.97
C PRO A 34 -10.59 -1.19 20.12
N GLU A 35 -10.07 -2.41 20.27
CA GLU A 35 -8.96 -2.92 19.47
C GLU A 35 -9.31 -3.00 17.98
N THR A 36 -10.49 -3.55 17.66
CA THR A 36 -11.00 -3.63 16.29
C THR A 36 -11.21 -2.25 15.70
N LEU A 37 -11.75 -1.31 16.49
CA LEU A 37 -11.93 0.07 16.06
C LEU A 37 -10.58 0.71 15.74
N LEU A 38 -9.62 0.65 16.66
CA LEU A 38 -8.29 1.25 16.49
C LEU A 38 -7.53 0.67 15.29
N LEU A 39 -7.63 -0.65 15.06
CA LEU A 39 -7.08 -1.32 13.88
C LEU A 39 -7.76 -0.92 12.56
N SER A 40 -9.03 -0.54 12.61
CA SER A 40 -9.77 -0.10 11.41
C SER A 40 -9.60 1.38 11.10
N LEU A 41 -9.12 2.20 12.04
CA LEU A 41 -9.00 3.64 11.85
C LEU A 41 -8.09 4.05 10.68
N PRO A 42 -6.91 3.43 10.46
CA PRO A 42 -6.05 3.80 9.34
C PRO A 42 -6.73 3.68 7.98
N THR A 43 -7.59 2.67 7.79
CA THR A 43 -8.33 2.47 6.54
C THR A 43 -9.52 3.42 6.42
N LEU A 44 -10.22 3.70 7.53
CA LEU A 44 -11.34 4.64 7.57
C LEU A 44 -10.92 6.10 7.35
N LEU A 45 -9.71 6.46 7.78
CA LEU A 45 -9.16 7.80 7.65
C LEU A 45 -8.34 7.98 6.36
N ALA A 46 -8.22 6.95 5.52
CA ALA A 46 -7.36 7.00 4.34
C ALA A 46 -7.82 8.09 3.35
N HIS A 47 -6.93 9.05 3.10
CA HIS A 47 -7.13 10.10 2.11
C HIS A 47 -6.05 10.02 1.02
N PRO A 48 -6.38 10.36 -0.24
CA PRO A 48 -5.37 10.45 -1.29
C PRO A 48 -4.35 11.56 -0.97
N PRO A 49 -3.11 11.47 -1.46
CA PRO A 49 -2.04 12.43 -1.16
C PRO A 49 -2.35 13.88 -1.59
N THR A 50 -3.33 14.06 -2.48
CA THR A 50 -3.80 15.38 -2.95
C THR A 50 -4.82 16.05 -2.03
N HIS A 51 -5.33 15.34 -1.03
CA HIS A 51 -6.37 15.85 -0.14
C HIS A 51 -5.80 16.70 1.00
N THR A 52 -6.49 17.77 1.37
CA THR A 52 -6.07 18.73 2.42
C THR A 52 -5.86 18.07 3.79
N ASN A 53 -6.64 17.03 4.11
CA ASN A 53 -6.53 16.30 5.38
C ASN A 53 -5.60 15.09 5.31
N HIS A 54 -4.87 14.84 4.22
CA HIS A 54 -4.01 13.67 4.07
C HIS A 54 -3.00 13.54 5.22
N THR A 55 -2.19 14.57 5.44
CA THR A 55 -1.19 14.57 6.52
C THR A 55 -1.83 14.35 7.89
N ARG A 56 -2.96 15.03 8.17
CA ARG A 56 -3.68 14.88 9.45
C ARG A 56 -4.18 13.45 9.64
N SER A 57 -4.76 12.84 8.61
CA SER A 57 -5.22 11.45 8.68
C SER A 57 -4.08 10.48 8.98
N LEU A 58 -2.89 10.69 8.42
CA LEU A 58 -1.72 9.85 8.68
C LEU A 58 -1.28 9.93 10.15
N PHE A 59 -1.20 11.13 10.72
CA PHE A 59 -0.83 11.29 12.13
C PHE A 59 -1.88 10.71 13.09
N VAL A 60 -3.18 10.85 12.77
CA VAL A 60 -4.25 10.23 13.56
C VAL A 60 -4.18 8.70 13.47
N ALA A 61 -3.94 8.15 12.28
CA ALA A 61 -3.73 6.71 12.08
C ALA A 61 -2.52 6.20 12.89
N GLN A 62 -1.40 6.93 12.86
CA GLN A 62 -0.20 6.60 13.65
C GLN A 62 -0.52 6.59 15.15
N LEU A 63 -1.25 7.59 15.65
CA LEU A 63 -1.64 7.66 17.06
C LEU A 63 -2.57 6.51 17.44
N ALA A 64 -3.55 6.18 16.59
CA ALA A 64 -4.46 5.05 16.80
C ALA A 64 -3.70 3.72 16.91
N LEU A 65 -2.73 3.49 16.03
CA LEU A 65 -1.88 2.29 16.03
C LEU A 65 -0.99 2.22 17.28
N ARG A 66 -0.39 3.33 17.71
CA ARG A 66 0.36 3.39 18.98
C ARG A 66 -0.52 3.05 20.18
N LYS A 67 -1.76 3.55 20.19
CA LYS A 67 -2.75 3.23 21.22
C LYS A 67 -3.15 1.76 21.18
N CYS A 68 -3.35 1.19 20.00
CA CYS A 68 -3.64 -0.24 19.82
C CYS A 68 -2.52 -1.11 20.41
N LEU A 69 -1.26 -0.78 20.10
CA LEU A 69 -0.07 -1.49 20.60
C LEU A 69 0.18 -1.30 22.11
N SER A 70 -0.47 -0.32 22.74
CA SER A 70 -0.38 -0.09 24.19
C SER A 70 -1.36 -0.95 24.99
N ILE A 71 -2.32 -1.62 24.32
CA ILE A 71 -3.29 -2.51 24.97
C ILE A 71 -2.58 -3.84 25.29
N PRO A 72 -2.58 -4.31 26.54
CA PRO A 72 -1.96 -5.57 26.89
C PRO A 72 -2.81 -6.75 26.40
N GLY A 73 -2.16 -7.83 25.97
CA GLY A 73 -2.84 -9.08 25.61
C GLY A 73 -3.45 -9.12 24.21
N LEU A 74 -2.96 -8.29 23.28
CA LEU A 74 -3.34 -8.38 21.87
C LEU A 74 -3.07 -9.77 21.31
N ASP A 75 -3.99 -10.25 20.49
CA ASP A 75 -3.75 -11.43 19.67
C ASP A 75 -2.54 -11.21 18.75
N SER A 76 -1.75 -12.26 18.50
CA SER A 76 -0.52 -12.15 17.70
C SER A 76 -0.78 -11.68 16.27
N SER A 77 -1.95 -12.00 15.69
CA SER A 77 -2.34 -11.47 14.38
C SER A 77 -2.62 -9.97 14.45
N ALA A 78 -3.36 -9.52 15.47
CA ALA A 78 -3.67 -8.11 15.69
C ALA A 78 -2.40 -7.29 15.96
N GLU A 79 -1.51 -7.81 16.81
CA GLU A 79 -0.23 -7.17 17.13
C GLU A 79 0.68 -7.07 15.89
N CYS A 80 0.85 -8.16 15.15
CA CYS A 80 1.66 -8.17 13.92
C CYS A 80 1.12 -7.16 12.91
N ARG A 81 -0.20 -7.16 12.69
CA ARG A 81 -0.87 -6.21 11.80
C ARG A 81 -0.68 -4.77 12.24
N SER A 82 -0.86 -4.45 13.52
CA SER A 82 -0.64 -3.12 14.07
C SER A 82 0.78 -2.62 13.83
N TRP A 83 1.79 -3.48 14.05
CA TRP A 83 3.18 -3.13 13.75
C TRP A 83 3.43 -2.94 12.26
N THR A 84 2.88 -3.80 11.40
CA THR A 84 2.99 -3.64 9.94
C THR A 84 2.37 -2.33 9.47
N GLU A 85 1.13 -2.02 9.89
CA GLU A 85 0.45 -0.78 9.53
C GLU A 85 1.17 0.46 10.08
N LEU A 86 1.76 0.39 11.28
CA LEU A 86 2.55 1.49 11.84
C LEU A 86 3.78 1.80 10.98
N ALA A 87 4.48 0.76 10.51
CA ALA A 87 5.59 0.92 9.58
C ALA A 87 5.14 1.53 8.25
N GLU A 88 3.99 1.11 7.70
CA GLU A 88 3.45 1.69 6.46
C GLU A 88 3.09 3.16 6.60
N VAL A 89 2.37 3.50 7.67
CA VAL A 89 1.95 4.89 7.95
C VAL A 89 3.17 5.76 8.17
N GLY A 90 4.19 5.28 8.90
CA GLY A 90 5.44 6.02 9.08
C GLY A 90 6.18 6.28 7.76
N LEU A 91 6.25 5.30 6.85
CA LEU A 91 6.82 5.52 5.51
C LEU A 91 6.03 6.54 4.68
N ARG A 92 4.69 6.58 4.83
CA ARG A 92 3.83 7.57 4.14
C ARG A 92 3.95 8.98 4.72
N ILE A 93 4.15 9.11 6.03
CA ILE A 93 4.45 10.39 6.70
C ILE A 93 5.78 10.94 6.17
N GLY A 94 6.75 10.06 5.98
CA GLY A 94 8.08 10.38 5.49
C GLY A 94 9.13 10.24 6.58
N LEU A 95 10.27 9.67 6.20
CA LEU A 95 11.35 9.35 7.12
C LEU A 95 12.22 10.57 7.51
N ASN A 96 11.96 11.73 6.90
CA ASN A 96 12.60 13.00 7.26
C ASN A 96 12.05 13.55 8.59
N GLU A 97 10.88 13.09 9.04
CA GLU A 97 10.28 13.52 10.30
C GLU A 97 11.02 12.91 11.50
N PRO A 98 11.36 13.72 12.52
CA PRO A 98 12.21 13.29 13.61
C PRO A 98 11.56 12.14 14.40
N GLY A 99 12.29 11.02 14.52
CA GLY A 99 11.85 9.83 15.26
C GLY A 99 10.89 8.91 14.50
N VAL A 100 10.41 9.29 13.30
CA VAL A 100 9.60 8.40 12.47
C VAL A 100 10.44 7.25 11.93
N GLU A 101 11.68 7.50 11.52
CA GLU A 101 12.58 6.46 11.00
C GLU A 101 12.82 5.33 12.01
N SER A 102 13.23 5.67 13.24
CA SER A 102 13.49 4.68 14.28
C SER A 102 12.23 3.93 14.71
N GLU A 103 11.06 4.59 14.66
CA GLU A 103 9.78 3.93 14.90
C GLU A 103 9.44 2.93 13.80
N VAL A 104 9.62 3.29 12.52
CA VAL A 104 9.40 2.40 11.37
C VAL A 104 10.33 1.19 11.45
N GLU A 105 11.61 1.40 11.73
CA GLU A 105 12.59 0.31 11.88
C GLU A 105 12.20 -0.64 13.02
N ARG A 106 11.83 -0.08 14.19
CA ARG A 106 11.36 -0.86 15.33
C ARG A 106 10.10 -1.66 14.98
N ALA A 107 9.15 -1.04 14.30
CA ALA A 107 7.89 -1.65 13.91
C ALA A 107 8.10 -2.82 12.95
N ILE A 108 8.94 -2.64 11.92
CA ILE A 108 9.33 -3.71 10.97
C ILE A 108 9.98 -4.87 11.73
N THR A 109 10.93 -4.57 12.63
CA THR A 109 11.65 -5.59 13.40
C THR A 109 10.70 -6.40 14.29
N LYS A 110 9.81 -5.73 15.03
CA LYS A 110 8.83 -6.39 15.90
C LYS A 110 7.86 -7.24 15.10
N ALA A 111 7.30 -6.71 14.01
CA ALA A 111 6.40 -7.45 13.15
C ALA A 111 7.05 -8.70 12.53
N LEU A 112 8.31 -8.60 12.08
CA LEU A 112 9.05 -9.74 11.54
C LEU A 112 9.30 -10.83 12.59
N VAL A 113 9.60 -10.45 13.84
CA VAL A 113 9.75 -11.42 14.94
C VAL A 113 8.44 -12.17 15.18
N ILE A 114 7.29 -11.47 15.21
CA ILE A 114 5.98 -12.10 15.39
C ILE A 114 5.66 -13.01 14.19
N ALA A 115 5.82 -12.51 12.96
CA ALA A 115 5.56 -13.29 11.74
C ALA A 115 6.48 -14.52 11.59
N ASN A 116 7.68 -14.50 12.17
CA ASN A 116 8.56 -15.66 12.21
C ASN A 116 8.16 -16.69 13.27
N LYS A 117 7.58 -16.25 14.39
CA LYS A 117 7.06 -17.14 15.44
C LYS A 117 5.75 -17.84 15.03
N HIS A 118 4.93 -17.20 14.20
CA HIS A 118 3.62 -17.70 13.81
C HIS A 118 3.55 -17.97 12.29
N PRO A 119 3.63 -19.25 11.85
CA PRO A 119 3.60 -19.59 10.42
C PRO A 119 2.34 -19.13 9.68
N SER A 120 1.20 -19.00 10.37
CA SER A 120 -0.05 -18.45 9.80
C SER A 120 0.08 -16.99 9.34
N LEU A 121 1.02 -16.23 9.92
CA LEU A 121 1.27 -14.83 9.59
C LEU A 121 2.32 -14.65 8.49
N ARG A 122 2.65 -15.73 7.76
CA ARG A 122 3.63 -15.72 6.67
C ARG A 122 3.33 -14.65 5.62
N ILE A 123 2.06 -14.38 5.33
CA ILE A 123 1.62 -13.40 4.32
C ILE A 123 2.22 -12.01 4.61
N TYR A 124 2.37 -11.63 5.89
CA TYR A 124 2.96 -10.35 6.26
C TYR A 124 4.45 -10.27 5.94
N LYS A 125 5.17 -11.40 5.79
CA LYS A 125 6.62 -11.39 5.53
C LYS A 125 6.95 -10.70 4.21
N THR A 126 6.13 -10.88 3.16
CA THR A 126 6.34 -10.22 1.87
C THR A 126 6.20 -8.70 1.99
N GLN A 127 5.13 -8.25 2.64
CA GLN A 127 4.91 -6.83 2.90
C GLN A 127 6.01 -6.23 3.78
N LEU A 128 6.38 -6.90 4.87
CA LEU A 128 7.45 -6.45 5.77
C LEU A 128 8.82 -6.40 5.10
N THR A 129 9.13 -7.38 4.23
CA THR A 129 10.36 -7.37 3.43
C THR A 129 10.38 -6.18 2.47
N HIS A 130 9.25 -5.88 1.85
CA HIS A 130 9.11 -4.69 1.02
C HIS A 130 9.30 -3.40 1.82
N LEU A 131 8.66 -3.25 2.99
CA LEU A 131 8.85 -2.09 3.87
C LEU A 131 10.32 -1.95 4.33
N SER A 132 10.96 -3.06 4.70
CA SER A 132 12.38 -3.09 5.07
C SER A 132 13.30 -2.66 3.92
N SER A 133 13.01 -3.10 2.70
CA SER A 133 13.77 -2.68 1.52
C SER A 133 13.63 -1.19 1.22
N LYS A 134 12.42 -0.61 1.40
CA LYS A 134 12.19 0.84 1.28
C LYS A 134 12.96 1.64 2.31
N LEU A 135 12.97 1.19 3.57
CA LEU A 135 13.77 1.80 4.63
C LEU A 135 15.26 1.74 4.30
N ALA A 136 15.76 0.60 3.83
CA ALA A 136 17.16 0.44 3.44
C ALA A 136 17.56 1.33 2.26
N LEU A 137 16.66 1.54 1.28
CA LEU A 137 16.89 2.49 0.18
C LEU A 137 17.02 3.93 0.71
N TYR A 138 16.15 4.32 1.65
CA TYR A 138 16.23 5.63 2.30
C TYR A 138 17.52 5.82 3.10
N GLN A 139 18.00 4.76 3.77
CA GLN A 139 19.27 4.73 4.50
C GLN A 139 20.51 4.66 3.58
N ASN A 140 20.35 4.88 2.27
CA ASN A 140 21.41 4.80 1.27
C ASN A 140 22.12 3.43 1.23
N ASN A 141 21.40 2.34 1.53
CA ASN A 141 21.91 0.98 1.43
C ASN A 141 21.18 0.15 0.34
N PRO A 142 21.37 0.51 -0.95
CA PRO A 142 20.63 -0.11 -2.06
C PRO A 142 21.02 -1.57 -2.31
N ARG A 143 22.28 -1.95 -2.08
CA ARG A 143 22.75 -3.34 -2.25
C ARG A 143 22.07 -4.28 -1.26
N PHE A 144 21.90 -3.85 -0.01
CA PHE A 144 21.18 -4.61 1.00
C PHE A 144 19.70 -4.77 0.62
N ALA A 145 19.05 -3.70 0.17
CA ALA A 145 17.66 -3.73 -0.28
C ALA A 145 17.46 -4.74 -1.44
N GLN A 146 18.32 -4.67 -2.46
CA GLN A 146 18.28 -5.59 -3.59
C GLN A 146 18.50 -7.05 -3.17
N ASN A 147 19.53 -7.32 -2.37
CA ASN A 147 19.85 -8.68 -1.93
C ASN A 147 18.73 -9.28 -1.08
N THR A 148 18.10 -8.45 -0.24
CA THR A 148 16.97 -8.86 0.60
C THR A 148 15.76 -9.24 -0.24
N LEU A 149 15.38 -8.41 -1.22
CA LEU A 149 14.27 -8.71 -2.13
C LEU A 149 14.55 -9.90 -3.05
N LYS A 150 15.78 -10.01 -3.59
CA LYS A 150 16.19 -11.15 -4.41
C LYS A 150 16.13 -12.46 -3.64
N LYS A 151 16.63 -12.48 -2.39
CA LYS A 151 16.54 -13.64 -1.49
C LYS A 151 15.09 -13.98 -1.16
N HIS A 152 14.23 -12.98 -1.00
CA HIS A 152 12.81 -13.18 -0.73
C HIS A 152 12.10 -13.88 -1.90
N LEU A 153 12.31 -13.39 -3.13
CA LEU A 153 11.80 -14.02 -4.34
C LEU A 153 12.24 -15.48 -4.48
N ALA A 154 13.52 -15.77 -4.21
CA ALA A 154 14.07 -17.11 -4.37
C ALA A 154 13.64 -18.11 -3.28
N ASN A 155 13.56 -17.67 -2.01
CA ASN A 155 13.47 -18.59 -0.87
C ASN A 155 12.17 -18.49 -0.07
N THR A 156 11.46 -17.37 -0.16
CA THR A 156 10.32 -17.10 0.74
C THR A 156 8.98 -17.24 0.05
N ILE A 157 8.93 -17.11 -1.27
CA ILE A 157 7.69 -17.27 -2.04
C ILE A 157 7.57 -18.73 -2.43
N LEU A 158 6.48 -19.38 -2.00
CA LEU A 158 6.14 -20.72 -2.44
C LEU A 158 5.21 -20.66 -3.65
N PRO A 159 5.23 -21.67 -4.53
CA PRO A 159 4.23 -21.83 -5.58
C PRO A 159 2.79 -21.92 -5.04
N SER A 160 2.62 -22.32 -3.78
CA SER A 160 1.32 -22.36 -3.09
C SER A 160 0.82 -20.98 -2.62
N ASP A 161 1.68 -19.96 -2.59
CA ASP A 161 1.28 -18.62 -2.14
C ASP A 161 0.35 -17.98 -3.18
N PRO A 162 -0.61 -17.14 -2.74
CA PRO A 162 -1.55 -16.49 -3.65
C PRO A 162 -0.82 -15.68 -4.74
N PRO A 163 -1.31 -15.66 -6.00
CA PRO A 163 -0.63 -14.98 -7.11
C PRO A 163 -0.33 -13.50 -6.85
N HIS A 164 -1.22 -12.78 -6.14
CA HIS A 164 -1.02 -11.37 -5.81
C HIS A 164 0.21 -11.13 -4.91
N VAL A 165 0.54 -12.07 -4.02
CA VAL A 165 1.73 -11.98 -3.16
C VAL A 165 2.98 -12.10 -4.03
N GLN A 166 3.00 -13.08 -4.95
CA GLN A 166 4.10 -13.28 -5.88
C GLN A 166 4.33 -12.04 -6.74
N TYR A 167 3.27 -11.52 -7.35
CA TYR A 167 3.33 -10.33 -8.19
C TYR A 167 3.77 -9.08 -7.42
N SER A 168 3.28 -8.88 -6.20
CA SER A 168 3.70 -7.75 -5.37
C SER A 168 5.20 -7.78 -5.06
N ALA A 169 5.77 -8.97 -4.85
CA ALA A 169 7.20 -9.13 -4.60
C ALA A 169 8.04 -8.84 -5.84
N HIS A 170 7.61 -9.31 -7.02
CA HIS A 170 8.28 -8.99 -8.29
C HIS A 170 8.25 -7.48 -8.57
N LEU A 171 7.09 -6.84 -8.40
CA LEU A 171 6.95 -5.39 -8.58
C LEU A 171 7.79 -4.59 -7.58
N ALA A 172 7.86 -5.03 -6.31
CA ALA A 172 8.74 -4.42 -5.31
C ALA A 172 10.21 -4.52 -5.71
N TYR A 173 10.64 -5.66 -6.25
CA TYR A 173 12.01 -5.85 -6.75
C TYR A 173 12.31 -4.97 -7.97
N ILE A 174 11.42 -4.94 -8.96
CA ILE A 174 11.54 -4.07 -10.14
C ILE A 174 11.61 -2.60 -9.71
N SER A 175 10.73 -2.16 -8.81
CA SER A 175 10.73 -0.81 -8.27
C SER A 175 12.04 -0.49 -7.55
N CYS A 176 12.58 -1.42 -6.74
CA CYS A 176 13.87 -1.24 -6.07
C CYS A 176 15.01 -1.06 -7.06
N LEU A 177 15.07 -1.86 -8.14
CA LEU A 177 16.09 -1.73 -9.18
C LEU A 177 15.98 -0.39 -9.93
N SER A 178 14.75 0.10 -10.14
CA SER A 178 14.48 1.34 -10.88
C SER A 178 14.84 2.60 -10.08
N THR A 179 14.73 2.55 -8.75
CA THR A 179 15.00 3.71 -7.87
C THR A 179 16.49 3.95 -7.66
N ILE A 180 17.34 2.95 -7.84
CA ILE A 180 18.77 3.07 -7.55
C ILE A 180 19.41 3.88 -8.68
N PRO A 181 19.89 5.10 -8.39
CA PRO A 181 20.58 5.89 -9.41
C PRO A 181 21.82 5.11 -9.85
N ASN A 182 22.07 5.08 -11.16
CA ASN A 182 23.34 4.62 -11.71
C ASN A 182 24.43 5.64 -11.30
N THR A 183 24.82 5.64 -10.03
CA THR A 183 25.98 6.40 -9.54
C THR A 183 27.23 5.64 -9.96
N ASP A 184 27.51 5.68 -11.25
CA ASP A 184 28.84 5.43 -11.79
C ASP A 184 29.63 6.74 -11.67
N ASP A 185 30.17 7.00 -10.48
CA ASP A 185 31.22 8.02 -10.28
C ASP A 185 32.64 7.42 -10.48
N ASP A 186 32.71 6.19 -11.04
CA ASP A 186 33.94 5.58 -11.49
C ASP A 186 34.07 5.73 -13.01
N ARG A 187 34.87 6.73 -13.40
CA ARG A 187 35.65 7.05 -14.63
C ARG A 187 35.78 6.03 -15.80
N HIS A 188 34.87 5.09 -16.03
CA HIS A 188 34.90 4.18 -17.17
C HIS A 188 33.52 4.07 -17.84
N GLN A 189 33.43 4.57 -19.07
CA GLN A 189 32.21 4.80 -19.87
C GLN A 189 31.40 3.55 -20.31
N HIS A 190 31.39 2.45 -19.55
CA HIS A 190 30.74 1.19 -19.98
C HIS A 190 29.75 0.55 -18.98
N SER A 191 29.58 1.03 -17.75
CA SER A 191 28.79 0.35 -16.70
C SER A 191 27.30 0.74 -16.60
N SER A 192 26.86 1.85 -17.20
CA SER A 192 25.47 2.34 -17.14
C SER A 192 24.43 1.44 -17.82
N SER A 193 24.89 0.45 -18.61
CA SER A 193 24.06 -0.58 -19.23
C SER A 193 23.64 -1.69 -18.25
N SER A 194 24.43 -1.96 -17.20
CA SER A 194 24.26 -3.14 -16.35
C SER A 194 23.00 -3.07 -15.46
N GLY A 195 22.77 -1.92 -14.82
CA GLY A 195 21.59 -1.70 -13.97
C GLY A 195 20.27 -1.85 -14.74
N ARG A 196 20.18 -1.25 -15.93
CA ARG A 196 18.98 -1.31 -16.79
C ARG A 196 18.71 -2.71 -17.34
N LEU A 197 19.77 -3.45 -17.70
CA LEU A 197 19.63 -4.85 -18.12
C LEU A 197 19.06 -5.72 -16.98
N SER A 198 19.42 -5.43 -15.73
CA SER A 198 18.85 -6.13 -14.57
C SER A 198 17.36 -5.86 -14.38
N VAL A 199 16.91 -4.61 -14.59
CA VAL A 199 15.49 -4.23 -14.55
C VAL A 199 14.70 -4.97 -15.64
N LEU A 200 15.18 -4.92 -16.89
CA LEU A 200 14.52 -5.63 -18.00
C LEU A 200 14.46 -7.14 -17.79
N THR A 201 15.51 -7.74 -17.24
CA THR A 201 15.52 -9.16 -16.89
C THR A 201 14.48 -9.48 -15.83
N ALA A 202 14.35 -8.63 -14.80
CA ALA A 202 13.34 -8.79 -13.75
C ALA A 202 11.91 -8.63 -14.30
N ILE A 203 11.68 -7.68 -15.22
CA ILE A 203 10.37 -7.49 -15.89
C ILE A 203 10.01 -8.72 -16.74
N ARG A 204 10.96 -9.27 -17.49
CA ARG A 204 10.71 -10.48 -18.29
C ARG A 204 10.40 -11.71 -17.44
N GLU A 205 11.07 -11.85 -16.31
CA GLU A 205 10.74 -12.90 -15.35
C GLU A 205 9.33 -12.70 -14.77
N PHE A 206 8.95 -11.46 -14.45
CA PHE A 206 7.58 -11.14 -14.03
C PHE A 206 6.54 -11.45 -15.12
N HIS A 207 6.83 -11.12 -16.37
CA HIS A 207 5.99 -11.50 -17.52
C HIS A 207 5.84 -13.01 -17.62
N ARG A 208 6.95 -13.77 -17.54
CA ARG A 208 6.95 -15.24 -17.58
C ARG A 208 6.09 -15.85 -16.49
N VAL A 209 6.23 -15.38 -15.24
CA VAL A 209 5.40 -15.86 -14.12
C VAL A 209 3.92 -15.51 -14.34
N ALA A 210 3.60 -14.37 -14.96
CA ALA A 210 2.23 -14.02 -15.30
C ALA A 210 1.65 -14.92 -16.42
N THR A 211 2.43 -15.24 -17.45
CA THR A 211 2.01 -16.14 -18.54
C THR A 211 1.86 -17.58 -18.08
N ASP A 212 2.79 -18.07 -17.25
CA ASP A 212 2.77 -19.44 -16.70
C ASP A 212 1.51 -19.67 -15.84
N ASN A 213 1.02 -18.62 -15.17
CA ASN A 213 -0.22 -18.64 -14.39
C ASN A 213 -1.49 -18.30 -15.20
N GLY A 214 -1.37 -17.98 -16.50
CA GLY A 214 -2.51 -17.63 -17.35
C GLY A 214 -3.15 -16.26 -17.05
N HIS A 215 -2.44 -15.34 -16.38
CA HIS A 215 -2.97 -14.04 -16.00
C HIS A 215 -2.63 -12.96 -17.04
N ALA A 216 -3.40 -12.90 -18.13
CA ALA A 216 -3.17 -12.03 -19.27
C ALA A 216 -3.04 -10.53 -18.92
N GLN A 217 -3.84 -10.02 -17.98
CA GLN A 217 -3.77 -8.61 -17.56
C GLN A 217 -2.45 -8.27 -16.86
N VAL A 218 -1.88 -9.22 -16.12
CA VAL A 218 -0.59 -9.04 -15.42
C VAL A 218 0.56 -9.16 -16.41
N ALA A 219 0.45 -10.05 -17.39
CA ALA A 219 1.42 -10.12 -18.50
C ALA A 219 1.43 -8.81 -19.30
N LEU A 220 0.27 -8.24 -19.62
CA LEU A 220 0.16 -6.94 -20.27
C LEU A 220 0.81 -5.82 -19.44
N LEU A 221 0.61 -5.81 -18.12
CA LEU A 221 1.29 -4.87 -17.24
C LEU A 221 2.81 -5.02 -17.35
N ALA A 222 3.34 -6.24 -17.40
CA ALA A 222 4.77 -6.47 -17.58
C ALA A 222 5.29 -5.93 -18.92
N THR A 223 4.53 -6.09 -20.02
CA THR A 223 4.86 -5.47 -21.31
C THR A 223 4.89 -3.95 -21.22
N VAL A 224 3.89 -3.32 -20.58
CA VAL A 224 3.86 -1.87 -20.39
C VAL A 224 5.07 -1.38 -19.59
N LEU A 225 5.49 -2.13 -18.57
CA LEU A 225 6.71 -1.84 -17.81
C LEU A 225 7.96 -1.97 -18.68
N GLU A 226 8.08 -3.01 -19.51
CA GLU A 226 9.22 -3.18 -20.43
C GLU A 226 9.29 -2.02 -21.44
N LEU A 227 8.16 -1.65 -22.04
CA LEU A 227 8.08 -0.51 -22.96
C LEU A 227 8.50 0.80 -22.29
N ARG A 228 8.03 1.06 -21.06
CA ARG A 228 8.42 2.23 -20.29
C ARG A 228 9.93 2.30 -20.08
N GLU A 229 10.55 1.19 -19.70
CA GLU A 229 12.01 1.12 -19.50
C GLU A 229 12.78 1.31 -20.82
N LEU A 230 12.31 0.72 -21.92
CA LEU A 230 12.92 0.89 -23.26
C LEU A 230 12.84 2.35 -23.74
N VAL A 231 11.70 3.02 -23.52
CA VAL A 231 11.52 4.44 -23.84
C VAL A 231 12.43 5.32 -22.99
N GLN A 232 12.51 5.07 -21.67
CA GLN A 232 13.45 5.78 -20.78
C GLN A 232 14.91 5.53 -21.17
N ALA A 233 15.21 4.39 -21.79
CA ALA A 233 16.53 4.07 -22.33
C ALA A 233 16.80 4.66 -23.72
N GLY A 234 15.81 5.27 -24.39
CA GLY A 234 15.93 5.80 -25.74
C GLY A 234 16.04 4.71 -26.83
N LEU A 235 15.68 3.46 -26.52
CA LEU A 235 15.80 2.30 -27.41
C LEU A 235 14.56 2.13 -28.30
N TRP A 236 14.22 3.16 -29.06
CA TRP A 236 13.00 3.22 -29.90
C TRP A 236 12.89 2.09 -30.92
N SER A 237 14.01 1.58 -31.42
CA SER A 237 14.03 0.44 -32.37
C SER A 237 13.45 -0.84 -31.77
N LYS A 238 13.59 -1.05 -30.45
CA LYS A 238 13.05 -2.22 -29.75
C LYS A 238 11.59 -2.03 -29.32
N VAL A 239 11.14 -0.78 -29.20
CA VAL A 239 9.76 -0.44 -28.84
C VAL A 239 8.79 -0.86 -29.95
N GLY A 240 9.12 -0.56 -31.21
CA GLY A 240 8.28 -0.95 -32.36
C GLY A 240 8.08 -2.46 -32.48
N LEU A 241 9.16 -3.24 -32.33
CA LEU A 241 9.12 -4.70 -32.39
C LEU A 241 8.25 -5.34 -31.30
N GLN A 242 8.17 -4.72 -30.12
CA GLN A 242 7.34 -5.19 -29.02
C GLN A 242 5.87 -4.81 -29.18
N ALA A 243 5.58 -3.68 -29.85
CA ALA A 243 4.22 -3.23 -30.10
C ALA A 243 3.50 -4.05 -31.20
N GLU A 244 4.25 -4.63 -32.14
CA GLU A 244 3.72 -5.44 -33.26
C GLU A 244 3.47 -6.92 -32.89
N GLY A 245 4.00 -7.40 -31.75
CA GLY A 245 3.92 -8.79 -31.32
C GLY A 245 2.72 -9.15 -30.44
N HIS A 246 1.79 -8.23 -30.22
CA HIS A 246 0.57 -8.39 -29.43
C HIS A 246 -0.67 -8.18 -30.30
#